data_AF-A2ENP8-F1
#
_entry.id   AF-A2ENP8-F1
#
_cell.length_a   1.000
_cell.length_b   1.000
_cell.length_c   1.000
_cell.angle_alpha   90.00
_cell.angle_beta   90.00
_cell.angle_gamma   90.00
#
_symmetry.space_group_name_H-M   'P 1'
#
loop_
_entity.id
_entity.type
_entity.pdbx_description
1 polymer ?
#
loop_
_entity_poly.entity_id
_entity_poly.type
_entity_poly.pdbx_seq_one_letter_code
_entity_poly.pdbx_strand_id
1 'polypeptide(L)'
;MEIKIPPGIPSLLLNFTETVGADEQRRLVMKVVKPAVIEEPIYIRQRLKLTCDNKKDNHLEIKWVTISQAEAEFENLEIQGLVHCTGEGTLIARNCTFTPSDQQPNTAVEVFAQSKCIFENCVFSNAIVCPLTIRDRASFEIINCTFHLNTQTSLLILESAKGFVNKSTFLGTDKFSVYVFSNSQCEFNECKFSEIAGKGAYVFKNSEATFNKCRFEKIKGGAINCSTDGTTIVDNCTFSGNGHSGVHAQFNCKTQIKNSTFTSSGIIYEYCGGLIDSCTFTNMNSPGVCCLGYKSNPAVKNCKIKTYNNFGIVIRDAANPSLYNISLESGKTHAIMISDFSSPRIAKTTINNCLNTGICIVNGANPEINNCIINSCKKAIEIMTTSSPLIQNCIINGDILIHHRGELLPTKFIGNVKNSENSSFKSLIYQDGMFSIGEEAKMPQEEPDFVEIPEMDIGNLDLSCESKSEHKQMCMICHKEEAELACVPCGHILICHNCKDSFEKSEREKKVCPICSTPVLKLVNVFQEQECQICCDSKADTMILPCGHFEYCYKCAVRACEVSKICPTCRGRVISIRHMFPTV
;
A
#
# COMPACT_ATOMS: atom_id res chain seq x y z
N MET A 1 46.33 43.09 16.27
CA MET A 1 46.47 42.28 15.05
C MET A 1 45.15 42.39 14.30
N GLU A 2 45.11 43.19 13.24
CA GLU A 2 43.94 43.22 12.34
C GLU A 2 43.85 41.87 11.64
N ILE A 3 42.87 41.06 12.02
CA ILE A 3 42.54 39.83 11.30
C ILE A 3 41.93 40.28 9.98
N LYS A 4 42.72 40.24 8.90
CA LYS A 4 42.21 40.43 7.53
C LYS A 4 41.11 39.40 7.31
N ILE A 5 39.88 39.87 7.18
CA ILE A 5 38.71 39.06 6.83
C ILE A 5 39.05 38.30 5.54
N PRO A 6 39.12 36.96 5.54
CA PRO A 6 39.33 36.18 4.33
C PRO A 6 38.28 36.53 3.26
N PRO A 7 38.67 36.69 1.99
CA PRO A 7 37.70 36.90 0.91
C PRO A 7 36.72 35.71 0.88
N GLY A 8 35.41 35.99 0.87
CA GLY A 8 34.37 34.97 0.82
C GLY A 8 33.61 34.68 2.12
N ILE A 9 33.95 35.36 3.23
CA ILE A 9 33.08 35.33 4.42
C ILE A 9 31.90 36.29 4.21
N PRO A 10 30.64 35.83 4.35
CA PRO A 10 29.49 36.73 4.43
C PRO A 10 29.73 37.74 5.57
N SER A 11 29.88 39.02 5.24
CA SER A 11 30.21 40.08 6.21
C SER A 11 29.30 40.09 7.43
N LEU A 12 28.06 39.63 7.26
CA LEU A 12 27.07 39.47 8.31
C LEU A 12 27.41 38.40 9.35
N LEU A 13 28.03 37.27 8.97
CA LEU A 13 28.42 36.24 9.93
C LEU A 13 29.45 36.77 10.93
N LEU A 14 30.32 37.70 10.52
CA LEU A 14 31.36 38.28 11.38
C LEU A 14 30.80 39.05 12.58
N ASN A 15 29.54 39.50 12.54
CA ASN A 15 28.91 40.23 13.64
C ASN A 15 28.53 39.32 14.83
N PHE A 16 28.49 38.01 14.60
CA PHE A 16 27.97 37.01 15.54
C PHE A 16 28.94 35.84 15.75
N THR A 17 30.07 35.87 15.06
CA THR A 17 31.05 34.79 15.10
C THR A 17 32.47 35.30 15.34
N GLU A 18 33.27 34.47 16.00
CA GLU A 18 34.70 34.67 16.13
C GLU A 18 35.45 33.70 15.21
N THR A 19 36.39 34.21 14.42
CA THR A 19 37.25 33.37 13.57
C THR A 19 38.32 32.72 14.43
N VAL A 20 38.31 31.39 14.49
CA VAL A 20 39.25 30.62 15.33
C VAL A 20 40.51 30.22 14.55
N GLY A 21 40.41 30.11 13.22
CA GLY A 21 41.52 29.76 12.34
C GLY A 21 41.07 28.94 11.14
N ALA A 22 42.02 28.23 10.53
CA ALA A 22 41.74 27.19 9.55
C ALA A 22 42.13 25.82 10.13
N ASP A 23 41.33 24.78 9.92
CA ASP A 23 41.67 23.42 10.33
C ASP A 23 42.72 22.78 9.41
N GLU A 24 43.14 21.54 9.71
CA GLU A 24 44.12 20.78 8.93
C GLU A 24 43.72 20.60 7.45
N GLN A 25 42.43 20.74 7.13
CA GLN A 25 41.87 20.65 5.78
C GLN A 25 41.65 22.02 5.11
N ARG A 26 42.25 23.08 5.68
CA ARG A 26 42.10 24.49 5.27
C ARG A 26 40.65 24.98 5.31
N ARG A 27 39.80 24.38 6.14
CA ARG A 27 38.43 24.84 6.36
C ARG A 27 38.45 26.04 7.30
N LEU A 28 37.76 27.11 6.93
CA LEU A 28 37.58 28.25 7.83
C LEU A 28 36.72 27.82 9.02
N VAL A 29 37.18 28.02 10.25
CA VAL A 29 36.44 27.68 11.48
C VAL A 29 35.94 28.95 12.15
N MET A 30 34.63 29.04 12.32
CA MET A 30 33.95 30.17 12.96
C MET A 30 33.09 29.66 14.13
N LYS A 31 33.18 30.36 15.26
CA LYS A 31 32.39 30.06 16.48
C LYS A 31 31.26 31.04 16.64
N VAL A 32 30.03 30.56 16.75
CA VAL A 32 28.88 31.39 17.15
C VAL A 32 29.00 31.69 18.64
N VAL A 33 29.05 32.98 18.99
CA VAL A 33 29.31 33.44 20.37
C VAL A 33 28.10 34.12 21.03
N LYS A 34 27.03 34.35 20.29
CA LYS A 34 25.76 34.88 20.79
C LYS A 34 24.63 34.52 19.80
N PRO A 35 23.37 34.46 20.25
CA PRO A 35 22.24 34.27 19.34
C PRO A 35 22.17 35.37 18.29
N ALA A 36 21.68 35.03 17.09
CA ALA A 36 21.61 35.95 15.98
C ALA A 36 20.31 35.80 15.18
N VAL A 37 19.81 36.94 14.68
CA VAL A 37 18.78 37.01 13.64
C VAL A 37 19.41 37.65 12.42
N ILE A 38 19.40 36.94 11.29
CA ILE A 38 20.04 37.34 10.04
C ILE A 38 18.98 37.36 8.94
N GLU A 39 18.51 38.57 8.63
CA GLU A 39 17.47 38.80 7.61
C GLU A 39 18.05 38.76 6.18
N GLU A 40 19.36 38.97 6.03
CA GLU A 40 20.00 38.96 4.73
C GLU A 40 20.39 37.56 4.24
N PRO A 41 20.37 37.35 2.91
CA PRO A 41 21.00 36.20 2.25
C PRO A 41 22.44 35.89 2.67
N ILE A 42 22.70 34.64 3.07
CA ILE A 42 24.04 34.13 3.35
C ILE A 42 24.47 33.17 2.22
N TYR A 43 25.64 33.39 1.63
CA TYR A 43 26.19 32.51 0.58
C TYR A 43 27.53 31.91 1.04
N ILE A 44 27.58 30.60 1.16
CA ILE A 44 28.79 29.84 1.51
C ILE A 44 29.39 29.28 0.22
N ARG A 45 30.57 29.82 -0.16
CA ARG A 45 31.30 29.50 -1.41
C ARG A 45 32.71 28.94 -1.17
N GLN A 46 33.02 28.60 0.07
CA GLN A 46 34.29 28.02 0.48
C GLN A 46 34.06 27.04 1.63
N ARG A 47 35.08 26.23 1.95
CA ARG A 47 35.03 25.32 3.09
C ARG A 47 34.86 26.08 4.40
N LEU A 48 33.73 25.87 5.08
CA LEU A 48 33.36 26.55 6.33
C LEU A 48 32.94 25.54 7.39
N LYS A 49 33.36 25.75 8.63
CA LYS A 49 32.82 25.10 9.82
C LYS A 49 32.22 26.17 10.74
N LEU A 50 30.93 26.08 11.00
CA LEU A 50 30.24 26.86 12.03
C LEU A 50 29.98 25.95 13.22
N THR A 51 30.43 26.37 14.40
CA THR A 51 30.25 25.61 15.64
C THR A 51 29.84 26.54 16.77
N CYS A 52 29.17 26.00 17.79
CA CYS A 52 28.93 26.70 19.05
C CYS A 52 29.36 25.82 20.24
N ASP A 53 30.04 26.43 21.21
CA ASP A 53 30.46 25.73 22.44
C ASP A 53 29.43 25.87 23.56
N ASN A 54 28.62 26.94 23.54
CA ASN A 54 27.65 27.27 24.58
C ASN A 54 26.21 27.12 24.07
N LYS A 55 25.44 26.21 24.66
CA LYS A 55 24.03 26.00 24.30
C LYS A 55 23.13 27.24 24.45
N LYS A 56 23.53 28.26 25.22
CA LYS A 56 22.73 29.50 25.33
C LYS A 56 22.90 30.43 24.13
N ASP A 57 23.96 30.23 23.35
CA ASP A 57 24.39 31.11 22.27
C ASP A 57 24.21 30.48 20.88
N ASN A 58 23.72 29.24 20.82
CA ASN A 58 23.71 28.40 19.62
C ASN A 58 22.57 28.71 18.64
N HIS A 59 21.66 29.63 18.97
CA HIS A 59 20.48 29.92 18.19
C HIS A 59 20.77 30.90 17.05
N LEU A 60 20.50 30.47 15.81
CA LEU A 60 20.62 31.25 14.59
C LEU A 60 19.28 31.26 13.85
N GLU A 61 18.61 32.40 13.87
CA GLU A 61 17.50 32.67 12.98
C GLU A 61 18.06 33.26 11.68
N ILE A 62 17.79 32.61 10.56
CA ILE A 62 18.29 32.98 9.24
C ILE A 62 17.14 33.09 8.25
N LYS A 63 17.17 34.10 7.37
CA LYS A 63 16.22 34.12 6.26
C LYS A 63 16.47 32.97 5.29
N TRP A 64 17.69 32.89 4.76
CA TRP A 64 18.17 31.74 4.00
C TRP A 64 19.71 31.70 3.90
N VAL A 65 20.26 30.48 3.85
CA VAL A 65 21.67 30.19 3.57
C VAL A 65 21.74 29.38 2.29
N THR A 66 22.68 29.68 1.39
CA THR A 66 22.98 28.85 0.22
C THR A 66 24.42 28.36 0.27
N ILE A 67 24.60 27.05 0.32
CA ILE A 67 25.88 26.34 0.21
C ILE A 67 25.98 25.83 -1.23
N SER A 68 26.98 26.28 -1.97
CA SER A 68 27.15 25.84 -3.36
C SER A 68 28.60 25.84 -3.80
N GLN A 69 29.01 24.75 -4.46
CA GLN A 69 30.41 24.47 -4.82
C GLN A 69 31.35 24.56 -3.61
N ALA A 70 30.84 24.18 -2.44
CA ALA A 70 31.49 24.36 -1.15
C ALA A 70 31.04 23.28 -0.17
N GLU A 71 31.83 23.09 0.89
CA GLU A 71 31.48 22.24 2.02
C GLU A 71 31.22 23.11 3.24
N ALA A 72 30.08 22.90 3.90
CA ALA A 72 29.73 23.54 5.15
C ALA A 72 29.53 22.49 6.24
N GLU A 73 30.24 22.62 7.35
CA GLU A 73 30.04 21.83 8.57
C GLU A 73 29.34 22.68 9.64
N PHE A 74 28.20 22.20 10.15
CA PHE A 74 27.46 22.83 11.25
C PHE A 74 27.52 21.92 12.48
N GLU A 75 27.95 22.45 13.63
CA GLU A 75 28.07 21.66 14.86
C GLU A 75 27.46 22.37 16.07
N ASN A 76 26.57 21.68 16.78
CA ASN A 76 25.92 22.18 18.01
C ASN A 76 25.12 23.47 17.80
N LEU A 77 24.36 23.58 16.71
CA LEU A 77 23.58 24.79 16.34
C LEU A 77 22.07 24.54 16.37
N GLU A 78 21.30 25.55 16.77
CA GLU A 78 19.85 25.60 16.59
C GLU A 78 19.55 26.60 15.46
N ILE A 79 19.16 26.09 14.29
CA ILE A 79 19.00 26.87 13.08
C ILE A 79 17.51 26.95 12.75
N GLN A 80 16.96 28.16 12.84
CA GLN A 80 15.62 28.49 12.41
C GLN A 80 15.66 29.23 11.08
N GLY A 81 15.02 28.70 10.04
CA GLY A 81 15.05 29.27 8.70
C GLY A 81 15.41 28.25 7.64
N LEU A 82 15.93 28.71 6.50
CA LEU A 82 16.14 27.87 5.31
C LEU A 82 17.63 27.67 5.00
N VAL A 83 18.08 26.43 4.91
CA VAL A 83 19.42 26.04 4.45
C VAL A 83 19.31 25.31 3.11
N HIS A 84 19.78 25.94 2.04
CA HIS A 84 19.94 25.34 0.72
C HIS A 84 21.35 24.78 0.54
N CYS A 85 21.43 23.51 0.15
CA CYS A 85 22.65 22.89 -0.35
C CYS A 85 22.45 22.52 -1.82
N THR A 86 23.16 23.21 -2.72
CA THR A 86 22.91 23.17 -4.16
C THR A 86 24.20 23.27 -4.98
N GLY A 87 24.14 22.97 -6.27
CA GLY A 87 25.26 23.09 -7.20
C GLY A 87 26.49 22.34 -6.71
N GLU A 88 26.34 21.03 -6.47
CA GLU A 88 27.39 20.14 -5.97
C GLU A 88 27.96 20.58 -4.61
N GLY A 89 27.14 21.23 -3.78
CA GLY A 89 27.48 21.56 -2.40
C GLY A 89 27.52 20.34 -1.50
N THR A 90 28.19 20.46 -0.36
CA THR A 90 28.15 19.46 0.72
C THR A 90 27.76 20.12 2.03
N LEU A 91 26.71 19.62 2.68
CA LEU A 91 26.29 20.04 4.02
C LEU A 91 26.51 18.89 5.01
N ILE A 92 27.35 19.09 6.01
CA ILE A 92 27.56 18.16 7.12
C ILE A 92 27.03 18.84 8.37
N ALA A 93 26.14 18.21 9.12
CA ALA A 93 25.67 18.75 10.39
C ALA A 93 25.67 17.72 11.50
N ARG A 94 26.12 18.13 12.68
CA ARG A 94 26.22 17.29 13.88
C ARG A 94 25.60 17.97 15.09
N ASN A 95 24.74 17.26 15.81
CA ASN A 95 24.07 17.77 17.00
C ASN A 95 23.34 19.10 16.75
N CYS A 96 22.76 19.26 15.56
CA CYS A 96 22.03 20.47 15.16
C CYS A 96 20.52 20.26 15.20
N THR A 97 19.78 21.32 15.51
CA THR A 97 18.32 21.37 15.35
C THR A 97 17.99 22.26 14.16
N PHE A 98 17.08 21.80 13.30
CA PHE A 98 16.59 22.54 12.15
C PHE A 98 15.07 22.73 12.27
N THR A 99 14.65 23.99 12.29
CA THR A 99 13.24 24.40 12.26
C THR A 99 13.03 25.35 11.07
N PRO A 100 11.95 25.20 10.29
CA PRO A 100 11.65 26.19 9.26
C PRO A 100 11.25 27.52 9.91
N SER A 101 11.41 28.62 9.18
CA SER A 101 10.80 29.89 9.58
C SER A 101 9.28 29.85 9.34
N ASP A 102 8.55 30.79 9.95
CA ASP A 102 7.10 30.91 9.77
C ASP A 102 6.70 31.35 8.35
N GLN A 103 7.67 31.79 7.53
CA GLN A 103 7.47 32.24 6.16
C GLN A 103 7.58 31.08 5.16
N GLN A 104 6.84 31.12 4.04
CA GLN A 104 6.95 30.11 2.98
C GLN A 104 8.26 30.23 2.19
N PRO A 105 8.85 29.12 1.71
CA PRO A 105 8.43 27.73 1.88
C PRO A 105 8.77 27.15 3.26
N ASN A 106 7.86 26.36 3.83
CA ASN A 106 7.99 25.79 5.17
C ASN A 106 8.91 24.54 5.17
N THR A 107 10.18 24.77 4.86
CA THR A 107 11.28 23.79 4.84
C THR A 107 12.51 24.36 5.53
N ALA A 108 13.15 23.56 6.38
CA ALA A 108 14.33 23.99 7.12
C ALA A 108 15.62 23.74 6.32
N VAL A 109 15.67 22.61 5.60
CA VAL A 109 16.80 22.20 4.79
C VAL A 109 16.32 21.66 3.45
N GLU A 110 16.88 22.19 2.36
CA GLU A 110 16.69 21.66 1.01
C GLU A 110 18.04 21.30 0.38
N VAL A 111 18.21 20.06 -0.06
CA VAL A 111 19.43 19.54 -0.70
C VAL A 111 19.10 19.09 -2.11
N PHE A 112 19.71 19.70 -3.12
CA PHE A 112 19.38 19.48 -4.52
C PHE A 112 20.56 19.73 -5.47
N ALA A 113 20.37 19.55 -6.78
CA ALA A 113 21.39 19.76 -7.81
C ALA A 113 22.68 18.96 -7.55
N GLN A 114 22.53 17.64 -7.40
CA GLN A 114 23.63 16.68 -7.18
C GLN A 114 24.46 16.93 -5.91
N SER A 115 23.91 17.69 -4.95
CA SER A 115 24.58 17.99 -3.68
C SER A 115 24.55 16.80 -2.72
N LYS A 116 25.38 16.87 -1.69
CA LYS A 116 25.49 15.86 -0.64
C LYS A 116 25.08 16.43 0.73
N CYS A 117 24.40 15.65 1.54
CA CYS A 117 24.26 15.95 2.96
C CYS A 117 24.60 14.77 3.89
N ILE A 118 25.12 15.10 5.07
CA ILE A 118 25.37 14.15 6.16
C ILE A 118 24.81 14.78 7.44
N PHE A 119 23.88 14.09 8.09
CA PHE A 119 23.27 14.51 9.35
C PHE A 119 23.53 13.47 10.43
N GLU A 120 24.14 13.89 11.54
CA GLU A 120 24.43 13.02 12.69
C GLU A 120 23.86 13.63 13.97
N ASN A 121 23.03 12.89 14.70
CA ASN A 121 22.42 13.36 15.95
C ASN A 121 21.61 14.67 15.80
N CYS A 122 21.07 14.93 14.60
CA CYS A 122 20.29 16.13 14.33
C CYS A 122 18.78 15.96 14.63
N VAL A 123 18.11 17.09 14.88
CA VAL A 123 16.67 17.17 15.09
C VAL A 123 16.03 18.01 13.99
N PHE A 124 14.93 17.53 13.42
CA PHE A 124 14.14 18.20 12.40
C PHE A 124 12.69 18.33 12.89
N SER A 125 12.23 19.56 13.14
CA SER A 125 10.96 19.75 13.83
C SER A 125 10.16 20.98 13.40
N ASN A 126 8.90 21.02 13.81
CA ASN A 126 7.98 22.15 13.66
C ASN A 126 7.75 22.58 12.21
N ALA A 127 7.82 21.64 11.26
CA ALA A 127 7.50 21.94 9.87
C ALA A 127 6.04 21.65 9.53
N ILE A 128 5.38 22.61 8.91
CA ILE A 128 4.06 22.45 8.31
C ILE A 128 4.16 21.57 7.06
N VAL A 129 5.12 21.82 6.17
CA VAL A 129 5.27 21.06 4.92
C VAL A 129 6.28 19.93 5.11
N CYS A 130 7.57 20.27 5.20
CA CYS A 130 8.62 19.28 5.43
C CYS A 130 9.92 19.92 5.88
N PRO A 131 10.53 19.49 6.99
CA PRO A 131 11.75 20.12 7.50
C PRO A 131 12.98 19.77 6.65
N LEU A 132 13.00 18.60 5.99
CA LEU A 132 14.12 18.13 5.19
C LEU A 132 13.64 17.60 3.83
N THR A 133 14.01 18.30 2.78
CA THR A 133 13.74 17.92 1.39
C THR A 133 15.04 17.61 0.66
N ILE A 134 15.13 16.43 0.04
CA ILE A 134 16.30 15.97 -0.71
C ILE A 134 15.86 15.58 -2.11
N ARG A 135 16.40 16.22 -3.14
CA ARG A 135 15.95 16.03 -4.53
C ARG A 135 17.06 16.20 -5.56
N ASP A 136 16.70 16.10 -6.84
CA ASP A 136 17.54 16.32 -8.02
C ASP A 136 18.91 15.63 -7.94
N ARG A 137 18.90 14.30 -7.87
CA ARG A 137 20.08 13.42 -7.80
C ARG A 137 21.00 13.67 -6.60
N ALA A 138 20.52 14.35 -5.55
CA ALA A 138 21.28 14.54 -4.32
C ALA A 138 21.54 13.21 -3.59
N SER A 139 22.64 13.16 -2.83
CA SER A 139 23.00 12.03 -1.98
C SER A 139 22.91 12.38 -0.50
N PHE A 140 22.55 11.42 0.35
CA PHE A 140 22.37 11.69 1.77
C PHE A 140 22.71 10.54 2.72
N GLU A 141 23.16 10.90 3.90
CA GLU A 141 23.42 10.00 5.03
C GLU A 141 22.77 10.63 6.28
N ILE A 142 21.78 9.96 6.88
CA ILE A 142 21.06 10.46 8.06
C ILE A 142 21.20 9.46 9.20
N ILE A 143 21.90 9.82 10.26
CA ILE A 143 22.33 8.89 11.32
C ILE A 143 21.87 9.42 12.68
N ASN A 144 21.12 8.60 13.40
CA ASN A 144 20.65 8.89 14.75
C ASN A 144 19.90 10.24 14.86
N CYS A 145 19.10 10.57 13.83
CA CYS A 145 18.33 11.80 13.79
C CYS A 145 16.91 11.60 14.31
N THR A 146 16.28 12.69 14.75
CA THR A 146 14.88 12.69 15.18
C THR A 146 14.04 13.68 14.37
N PHE A 147 12.93 13.20 13.83
CA PHE A 147 11.92 14.00 13.14
C PHE A 147 10.66 14.04 13.99
N HIS A 148 10.23 15.21 14.44
CA HIS A 148 9.03 15.32 15.29
C HIS A 148 8.28 16.63 15.13
N LEU A 149 7.00 16.64 15.53
CA LEU A 149 6.14 17.83 15.46
C LEU A 149 6.04 18.40 14.03
N ASN A 150 6.01 17.52 13.03
CA ASN A 150 5.84 17.91 11.63
C ASN A 150 4.40 17.60 11.18
N THR A 151 3.75 18.53 10.50
CA THR A 151 2.34 18.37 10.09
C THR A 151 2.23 17.47 8.87
N GLN A 152 2.69 17.89 7.68
CA GLN A 152 2.48 17.10 6.46
C GLN A 152 3.50 15.98 6.29
N THR A 153 4.79 16.29 6.11
CA THR A 153 5.82 15.28 5.84
C THR A 153 7.08 15.50 6.66
N SER A 154 7.71 14.44 7.16
CA SER A 154 8.97 14.57 7.92
C SER A 154 10.22 14.50 7.03
N LEU A 155 10.18 13.71 5.96
CA LEU A 155 11.29 13.57 5.02
C LEU A 155 10.80 13.36 3.58
N LEU A 156 11.19 14.26 2.67
CA LEU A 156 10.94 14.16 1.24
C LEU A 156 12.20 13.71 0.49
N ILE A 157 12.10 12.61 -0.27
CA ILE A 157 13.18 12.05 -1.08
C ILE A 157 12.68 11.95 -2.53
N LEU A 158 13.12 12.88 -3.38
CA LEU A 158 12.51 13.15 -4.68
C LEU A 158 13.56 13.08 -5.81
N GLU A 159 13.08 12.98 -7.06
CA GLU A 159 13.87 13.28 -8.27
C GLU A 159 15.24 12.58 -8.32
N SER A 160 15.23 11.24 -8.21
CA SER A 160 16.44 10.40 -8.23
C SER A 160 17.44 10.63 -7.09
N ALA A 161 17.00 11.21 -5.98
CA ALA A 161 17.81 11.28 -4.76
C ALA A 161 18.09 9.88 -4.20
N LYS A 162 19.28 9.68 -3.62
CA LYS A 162 19.74 8.37 -3.12
C LYS A 162 20.48 8.46 -1.80
N GLY A 163 20.18 7.58 -0.85
CA GLY A 163 20.87 7.61 0.44
C GLY A 163 20.35 6.59 1.44
N PHE A 164 20.77 6.76 2.68
CA PHE A 164 20.30 5.93 3.79
C PHE A 164 19.97 6.73 5.04
N VAL A 165 19.09 6.14 5.85
CA VAL A 165 18.69 6.60 7.18
C VAL A 165 18.96 5.46 8.16
N ASN A 166 19.74 5.72 9.20
CA ASN A 166 20.16 4.71 10.16
C ASN A 166 19.87 5.15 11.60
N LYS A 167 19.23 4.29 12.39
CA LYS A 167 18.93 4.51 13.83
C LYS A 167 18.15 5.79 14.11
N SER A 168 17.34 6.25 13.16
CA SER A 168 16.58 7.50 13.29
C SER A 168 15.15 7.26 13.74
N THR A 169 14.56 8.27 14.38
CA THR A 169 13.19 8.23 14.89
C THR A 169 12.30 9.24 14.18
N PHE A 170 11.13 8.78 13.74
CA PHE A 170 10.07 9.58 13.17
C PHE A 170 8.85 9.53 14.09
N LEU A 171 8.46 10.67 14.65
CA LEU A 171 7.44 10.77 15.68
C LEU A 171 6.41 11.87 15.35
N GLY A 172 5.15 11.49 15.15
CA GLY A 172 4.10 12.48 14.90
C GLY A 172 4.18 13.09 13.50
N THR A 173 3.25 12.68 12.63
CA THR A 173 3.03 13.29 11.31
C THR A 173 1.59 13.03 10.86
N ASP A 174 0.95 14.02 10.24
CA ASP A 174 -0.47 13.93 9.86
C ASP A 174 -0.69 13.26 8.51
N LYS A 175 0.23 13.44 7.53
CA LYS A 175 0.05 12.91 6.16
C LYS A 175 1.00 11.76 5.83
N PHE A 176 2.29 12.01 5.64
CA PHE A 176 3.28 10.98 5.30
C PHE A 176 4.54 11.21 6.10
N SER A 177 4.99 10.29 6.94
CA SER A 177 6.25 10.53 7.66
C SER A 177 7.44 10.55 6.69
N VAL A 178 7.54 9.57 5.80
CA VAL A 178 8.51 9.54 4.70
C VAL A 178 7.79 9.44 3.36
N TYR A 179 8.24 10.21 2.37
CA TYR A 179 7.73 10.17 1.00
C TYR A 179 8.88 10.02 -0.01
N VAL A 180 8.91 8.89 -0.71
CA VAL A 180 9.95 8.52 -1.70
C VAL A 180 9.34 8.50 -3.10
N PHE A 181 9.85 9.37 -3.98
CA PHE A 181 9.18 9.69 -5.24
C PHE A 181 10.14 9.93 -6.42
N SER A 182 9.66 9.62 -7.63
CA SER A 182 10.32 9.92 -8.91
C SER A 182 11.73 9.32 -9.01
N ASN A 183 11.80 7.99 -9.12
CA ASN A 183 13.04 7.21 -9.30
C ASN A 183 14.04 7.34 -8.13
N SER A 184 13.56 7.70 -6.94
CA SER A 184 14.40 7.89 -5.76
C SER A 184 14.63 6.58 -5.01
N GLN A 185 15.72 6.49 -4.27
CA GLN A 185 16.13 5.25 -3.60
C GLN A 185 16.55 5.55 -2.16
N CYS A 186 16.05 4.77 -1.19
CA CYS A 186 16.45 4.96 0.20
C CYS A 186 16.49 3.65 0.99
N GLU A 187 17.49 3.52 1.86
CA GLU A 187 17.57 2.44 2.84
C GLU A 187 17.29 2.97 4.24
N PHE A 188 16.41 2.30 5.00
CA PHE A 188 16.11 2.58 6.39
C PHE A 188 16.58 1.41 7.24
N ASN A 189 17.53 1.66 8.14
CA ASN A 189 18.14 0.64 8.98
C ASN A 189 17.91 0.98 10.45
N GLU A 190 17.34 0.05 11.22
CA GLU A 190 17.10 0.21 12.66
C GLU A 190 16.28 1.47 13.03
N CYS A 191 15.41 1.93 12.12
CA CYS A 191 14.60 3.14 12.31
C CYS A 191 13.31 2.85 13.08
N LYS A 192 12.80 3.87 13.78
CA LYS A 192 11.51 3.83 14.47
C LYS A 192 10.53 4.82 13.86
N PHE A 193 9.34 4.36 13.53
CA PHE A 193 8.19 5.17 13.11
C PHE A 193 7.09 4.99 14.15
N SER A 194 6.66 6.08 14.78
CA SER A 194 5.64 6.00 15.83
C SER A 194 4.67 7.17 15.88
N GLU A 195 3.43 6.87 16.27
CA GLU A 195 2.40 7.87 16.57
C GLU A 195 2.10 8.80 15.38
N ILE A 196 2.02 8.22 14.19
CA ILE A 196 1.76 8.92 12.93
C ILE A 196 0.28 8.76 12.59
N ALA A 197 -0.43 9.88 12.38
CA ALA A 197 -1.84 9.85 12.00
C ALA A 197 -2.02 9.44 10.52
N GLY A 198 -1.08 9.85 9.68
CA GLY A 198 -1.02 9.48 8.27
C GLY A 198 -0.35 8.13 8.01
N LYS A 199 0.46 8.05 6.95
CA LYS A 199 1.24 6.84 6.62
C LYS A 199 2.68 6.95 7.09
N GLY A 200 3.27 5.83 7.49
CA GLY A 200 4.67 5.78 7.91
C GLY A 200 5.63 6.05 6.75
N ALA A 201 5.48 5.32 5.65
CA ALA A 201 6.24 5.55 4.42
C ALA A 201 5.33 5.39 3.19
N TYR A 202 5.57 6.23 2.18
CA TYR A 202 4.91 6.15 0.88
C TYR A 202 5.95 6.10 -0.24
N VAL A 203 5.97 5.01 -1.00
CA VAL A 203 6.93 4.74 -2.09
C VAL A 203 6.19 4.74 -3.42
N PHE A 204 6.58 5.63 -4.33
CA PHE A 204 5.77 5.95 -5.51
C PHE A 204 6.61 6.30 -6.76
N LYS A 205 6.04 6.04 -7.95
CA LYS A 205 6.64 6.33 -9.28
C LYS A 205 8.06 5.78 -9.44
N ASN A 206 8.17 4.47 -9.58
CA ASN A 206 9.44 3.76 -9.84
C ASN A 206 10.53 4.04 -8.79
N SER A 207 10.13 4.35 -7.56
CA SER A 207 11.06 4.58 -6.44
C SER A 207 11.26 3.30 -5.63
N GLU A 208 12.36 3.22 -4.90
CA GLU A 208 12.74 2.06 -4.10
C GLU A 208 12.96 2.44 -2.64
N ALA A 209 12.39 1.68 -1.71
CA ALA A 209 12.71 1.80 -0.30
C ALA A 209 12.95 0.43 0.35
N THR A 210 14.08 0.32 1.05
CA THR A 210 14.41 -0.86 1.84
C THR A 210 14.27 -0.54 3.32
N PHE A 211 13.63 -1.42 4.08
CA PHE A 211 13.46 -1.31 5.53
C PHE A 211 14.06 -2.56 6.19
N ASN A 212 15.13 -2.37 6.95
CA ASN A 212 15.80 -3.44 7.70
C ASN A 212 15.74 -3.15 9.21
N LYS A 213 15.22 -4.10 9.99
CA LYS A 213 15.15 -3.98 11.47
C LYS A 213 14.39 -2.74 11.95
N CYS A 214 13.42 -2.27 11.16
CA CYS A 214 12.63 -1.10 11.48
C CYS A 214 11.39 -1.47 12.33
N ARG A 215 10.93 -0.51 13.13
CA ARG A 215 9.71 -0.64 13.95
C ARG A 215 8.66 0.37 13.53
N PHE A 216 7.44 -0.11 13.28
CA PHE A 216 6.27 0.71 12.92
C PHE A 216 5.18 0.52 13.98
N GLU A 217 4.98 1.53 14.81
CA GLU A 217 4.12 1.48 16.00
C GLU A 217 3.04 2.55 15.94
N LYS A 218 1.77 2.17 16.14
CA LYS A 218 0.66 3.14 16.26
C LYS A 218 0.53 4.08 15.05
N ILE A 219 0.59 3.53 13.83
CA ILE A 219 0.42 4.29 12.58
C ILE A 219 -1.03 4.18 12.12
N LYS A 220 -1.81 5.26 12.22
CA LYS A 220 -3.27 5.22 11.95
C LYS A 220 -3.58 4.97 10.47
N GLY A 221 -2.93 5.67 9.53
CA GLY A 221 -3.17 5.55 8.09
C GLY A 221 -2.48 4.37 7.38
N GLY A 222 -1.76 3.52 8.13
CA GLY A 222 -1.00 2.37 7.62
C GLY A 222 0.52 2.60 7.58
N ALA A 223 1.31 1.56 7.83
CA ALA A 223 2.73 1.74 8.05
C ALA A 223 3.54 1.96 6.76
N ILE A 224 3.49 1.04 5.80
CA ILE A 224 4.17 1.21 4.50
C ILE A 224 3.16 1.08 3.36
N ASN A 225 3.16 2.04 2.44
CA ASN A 225 2.40 1.97 1.20
C ASN A 225 3.35 2.06 0.00
N CYS A 226 3.21 1.14 -0.95
CA CYS A 226 3.98 1.07 -2.17
C CYS A 226 3.02 1.05 -3.36
N SER A 227 3.17 1.98 -4.28
CA SER A 227 2.22 2.19 -5.39
C SER A 227 2.94 2.58 -6.68
N THR A 228 2.28 2.36 -7.82
CA THR A 228 2.70 2.77 -9.19
C THR A 228 4.18 2.52 -9.46
N ASP A 229 4.48 1.25 -9.75
CA ASP A 229 5.83 0.76 -10.08
C ASP A 229 6.88 0.92 -8.98
N GLY A 230 6.47 1.30 -7.76
CA GLY A 230 7.35 1.34 -6.60
C GLY A 230 7.91 -0.04 -6.25
N THR A 231 9.08 -0.07 -5.59
CA THR A 231 9.69 -1.28 -5.06
C THR A 231 9.93 -1.13 -3.56
N THR A 232 9.49 -2.11 -2.78
CA THR A 232 9.72 -2.11 -1.33
C THR A 232 10.30 -3.45 -0.88
N ILE A 233 11.39 -3.39 -0.12
CA ILE A 233 12.00 -4.55 0.54
C ILE A 233 11.87 -4.36 2.04
N VAL A 234 11.24 -5.30 2.74
CA VAL A 234 11.06 -5.28 4.19
C VAL A 234 11.69 -6.54 4.77
N ASP A 235 12.64 -6.37 5.68
CA ASP A 235 13.32 -7.50 6.32
C ASP A 235 13.55 -7.25 7.82
N ASN A 236 13.24 -8.27 8.63
CA ASN A 236 13.39 -8.22 10.09
C ASN A 236 12.64 -7.05 10.77
N CYS A 237 11.49 -6.62 10.24
CA CYS A 237 10.73 -5.49 10.76
C CYS A 237 9.56 -5.92 11.66
N THR A 238 9.10 -5.00 12.52
CA THR A 238 7.93 -5.21 13.38
C THR A 238 6.85 -4.15 13.14
N PHE A 239 5.61 -4.59 13.04
CA PHE A 239 4.42 -3.75 12.81
C PHE A 239 3.40 -3.99 13.91
N SER A 240 3.03 -2.96 14.68
CA SER A 240 2.09 -3.13 15.79
C SER A 240 1.20 -1.90 16.03
N GLY A 241 -0.10 -2.15 16.24
CA GLY A 241 -1.06 -1.08 16.57
C GLY A 241 -1.38 -0.15 15.40
N ASN A 242 -1.20 -0.61 14.17
CA ASN A 242 -1.44 0.21 12.98
C ASN A 242 -2.92 0.16 12.58
N GLY A 243 -3.52 1.28 12.19
CA GLY A 243 -4.97 1.38 11.96
C GLY A 243 -5.44 0.67 10.70
N HIS A 244 -4.66 0.72 9.61
CA HIS A 244 -5.07 0.19 8.30
C HIS A 244 -4.35 -1.11 7.94
N SER A 245 -3.10 -1.01 7.50
CA SER A 245 -2.25 -2.14 7.12
C SER A 245 -0.83 -1.98 7.66
N GLY A 246 -0.12 -3.09 7.83
CA GLY A 246 1.32 -3.08 8.01
C GLY A 246 2.02 -2.74 6.70
N VAL A 247 1.66 -3.43 5.61
CA VAL A 247 2.15 -3.10 4.26
C VAL A 247 0.99 -3.15 3.27
N HIS A 248 0.84 -2.11 2.45
CA HIS A 248 -0.07 -2.08 1.29
C HIS A 248 0.74 -1.91 0.03
N ALA A 249 0.72 -2.93 -0.81
CA ALA A 249 1.33 -2.96 -2.13
C ALA A 249 0.20 -2.84 -3.16
N GLN A 250 0.29 -1.86 -4.07
CA GLN A 250 -0.71 -1.66 -5.11
C GLN A 250 -0.13 -1.24 -6.48
N PHE A 251 -0.92 -1.40 -7.54
CA PHE A 251 -0.66 -0.87 -8.90
C PHE A 251 0.74 -1.19 -9.45
N ASN A 252 0.97 -2.45 -9.83
CA ASN A 252 2.21 -2.92 -10.46
C ASN A 252 3.49 -2.72 -9.65
N CYS A 253 3.39 -2.52 -8.33
CA CYS A 253 4.56 -2.46 -7.48
C CYS A 253 5.22 -3.83 -7.28
N LYS A 254 6.47 -3.83 -6.79
CA LYS A 254 7.23 -5.02 -6.43
C LYS A 254 7.55 -4.97 -4.93
N THR A 255 6.88 -5.80 -4.15
CA THR A 255 7.09 -5.83 -2.70
C THR A 255 7.65 -7.19 -2.26
N GLN A 256 8.70 -7.17 -1.43
CA GLN A 256 9.26 -8.37 -0.79
C GLN A 256 9.30 -8.16 0.72
N ILE A 257 8.72 -9.08 1.48
CA ILE A 257 8.61 -9.00 2.93
C ILE A 257 9.13 -10.31 3.53
N LYS A 258 10.14 -10.20 4.39
CA LYS A 258 10.81 -11.35 5.00
C LYS A 258 10.99 -11.17 6.50
N ASN A 259 11.00 -12.28 7.23
CA ASN A 259 11.41 -12.35 8.64
C ASN A 259 10.73 -11.31 9.55
N SER A 260 9.49 -10.91 9.22
CA SER A 260 8.83 -9.78 9.85
C SER A 260 7.63 -10.21 10.69
N THR A 261 7.32 -9.43 11.72
CA THR A 261 6.21 -9.70 12.63
C THR A 261 5.14 -8.63 12.52
N PHE A 262 3.90 -9.07 12.36
CA PHE A 262 2.71 -8.23 12.23
C PHE A 262 1.76 -8.52 13.38
N THR A 263 1.38 -7.46 14.10
CA THR A 263 0.39 -7.52 15.17
C THR A 263 -0.75 -6.59 14.80
N SER A 264 -2.00 -7.07 14.92
CA SER A 264 -3.26 -6.41 14.58
C SER A 264 -3.52 -6.05 13.12
N SER A 265 -2.47 -5.82 12.31
CA SER A 265 -2.59 -5.26 10.95
C SER A 265 -1.73 -6.04 9.96
N GLY A 266 -2.33 -6.53 8.89
CA GLY A 266 -1.68 -7.45 7.95
C GLY A 266 -1.08 -6.79 6.72
N ILE A 267 -0.94 -7.60 5.67
CA ILE A 267 -0.38 -7.21 4.37
C ILE A 267 -1.49 -7.25 3.31
N ILE A 268 -1.53 -6.24 2.46
CA ILE A 268 -2.46 -6.15 1.33
C ILE A 268 -1.64 -6.08 0.03
N TYR A 269 -1.93 -6.97 -0.91
CA TYR A 269 -1.52 -6.91 -2.31
C TYR A 269 -2.72 -6.62 -3.19
N GLU A 270 -2.66 -5.53 -3.96
CA GLU A 270 -3.73 -5.05 -4.81
C GLU A 270 -3.22 -4.78 -6.25
N TYR A 271 -3.70 -5.53 -7.24
CA TYR A 271 -3.16 -5.51 -8.60
C TYR A 271 -1.62 -5.59 -8.71
N CYS A 272 -0.97 -6.36 -7.83
CA CYS A 272 0.49 -6.52 -7.83
C CYS A 272 0.97 -7.84 -7.22
N GLY A 273 2.13 -8.31 -7.66
CA GLY A 273 2.78 -9.50 -7.13
C GLY A 273 3.87 -9.18 -6.12
N GLY A 274 4.42 -10.21 -5.49
CA GLY A 274 5.49 -10.05 -4.52
C GLY A 274 5.85 -11.33 -3.79
N LEU A 275 6.60 -11.18 -2.70
CA LEU A 275 6.99 -12.28 -1.83
C LEU A 275 6.67 -11.93 -0.37
N ILE A 276 6.07 -12.87 0.34
CA ILE A 276 6.00 -12.89 1.80
C ILE A 276 6.67 -14.19 2.25
N ASP A 277 7.73 -14.10 3.04
CA ASP A 277 8.48 -15.28 3.51
C ASP A 277 8.76 -15.20 5.00
N SER A 278 8.56 -16.31 5.72
CA SER A 278 9.00 -16.46 7.11
C SER A 278 8.46 -15.36 8.04
N CYS A 279 7.23 -14.93 7.78
CA CYS A 279 6.54 -13.88 8.54
C CYS A 279 5.57 -14.46 9.55
N THR A 280 5.40 -13.75 10.68
CA THR A 280 4.46 -14.14 11.73
C THR A 280 3.41 -13.05 11.92
N PHE A 281 2.14 -13.45 11.96
CA PHE A 281 0.98 -12.59 12.16
C PHE A 281 0.28 -13.00 13.45
N THR A 282 0.03 -12.05 14.35
CA THR A 282 -0.58 -12.32 15.66
C THR A 282 -1.67 -11.32 16.01
N ASN A 283 -2.70 -11.79 16.72
CA ASN A 283 -3.78 -10.94 17.24
C ASN A 283 -4.41 -10.06 16.16
N MET A 284 -4.74 -10.67 15.02
CA MET A 284 -5.14 -9.96 13.82
C MET A 284 -6.58 -9.45 13.91
N ASN A 285 -6.77 -8.15 13.67
CA ASN A 285 -8.09 -7.51 13.57
C ASN A 285 -8.48 -7.21 12.11
N SER A 286 -7.50 -7.10 11.21
CA SER A 286 -7.67 -7.18 9.76
C SER A 286 -7.12 -8.52 9.23
N PRO A 287 -7.39 -8.91 7.97
CA PRO A 287 -6.79 -10.10 7.40
C PRO A 287 -5.26 -10.09 7.52
N GLY A 288 -4.68 -11.25 7.86
CA GLY A 288 -3.22 -11.40 7.91
C GLY A 288 -2.58 -11.13 6.54
N VAL A 289 -3.15 -11.72 5.51
CA VAL A 289 -2.79 -11.46 4.10
C VAL A 289 -4.05 -11.27 3.28
N CYS A 290 -4.11 -10.20 2.49
CA CYS A 290 -5.19 -9.91 1.55
C CYS A 290 -4.63 -9.77 0.13
N CYS A 291 -5.22 -10.46 -0.84
CA CYS A 291 -4.86 -10.40 -2.25
C CYS A 291 -6.10 -10.02 -3.08
N LEU A 292 -6.03 -8.88 -3.78
CA LEU A 292 -7.16 -8.28 -4.50
C LEU A 292 -6.78 -7.96 -5.94
N GLY A 293 -7.50 -8.51 -6.91
CA GLY A 293 -7.35 -8.18 -8.33
C GLY A 293 -6.53 -9.20 -9.14
N TYR A 294 -6.77 -9.28 -10.44
CA TYR A 294 -6.21 -10.29 -11.34
C TYR A 294 -4.67 -10.33 -11.47
N LYS A 295 -3.98 -9.26 -11.02
CA LYS A 295 -2.51 -9.18 -10.95
C LYS A 295 -1.96 -9.48 -9.55
N SER A 296 -2.82 -9.73 -8.57
CA SER A 296 -2.44 -10.02 -7.20
C SER A 296 -2.02 -11.47 -7.03
N ASN A 297 -0.78 -11.70 -7.44
CA ASN A 297 -0.18 -13.04 -7.52
C ASN A 297 1.09 -13.15 -6.64
N PRO A 298 1.06 -12.77 -5.34
CA PRO A 298 2.22 -12.95 -4.48
C PRO A 298 2.49 -14.43 -4.18
N ALA A 299 3.77 -14.75 -3.97
CA ALA A 299 4.19 -15.98 -3.32
C ALA A 299 4.22 -15.76 -1.80
N VAL A 300 3.43 -16.52 -1.06
CA VAL A 300 3.38 -16.48 0.41
C VAL A 300 3.91 -17.82 0.91
N LYS A 301 4.99 -17.80 1.68
CA LYS A 301 5.64 -19.04 2.12
C LYS A 301 6.18 -19.00 3.55
N ASN A 302 6.17 -20.15 4.22
CA ASN A 302 6.75 -20.32 5.56
C ASN A 302 6.15 -19.37 6.62
N CYS A 303 4.91 -18.94 6.45
CA CYS A 303 4.28 -17.95 7.33
C CYS A 303 3.40 -18.61 8.39
N LYS A 304 3.23 -17.92 9.53
CA LYS A 304 2.36 -18.35 10.63
C LYS A 304 1.36 -17.25 10.94
N ILE A 305 0.07 -17.56 10.91
CA ILE A 305 -1.02 -16.65 11.28
C ILE A 305 -1.70 -17.23 12.52
N LYS A 306 -1.55 -16.55 13.65
CA LYS A 306 -2.05 -17.02 14.96
C LYS A 306 -3.01 -16.00 15.54
N THR A 307 -4.11 -16.48 16.12
CA THR A 307 -5.10 -15.65 16.82
C THR A 307 -5.61 -14.53 15.93
N TYR A 308 -6.66 -14.81 15.16
CA TYR A 308 -7.23 -13.84 14.23
C TYR A 308 -8.73 -13.70 14.48
N ASN A 309 -9.17 -12.46 14.71
CA ASN A 309 -10.57 -12.11 14.96
C ASN A 309 -11.36 -11.97 13.65
N ASN A 310 -10.68 -11.57 12.58
CA ASN A 310 -11.21 -11.45 11.23
C ASN A 310 -10.81 -12.68 10.39
N PHE A 311 -10.72 -12.57 9.06
CA PHE A 311 -10.18 -13.64 8.20
C PHE A 311 -8.68 -13.87 8.43
N GLY A 312 -8.19 -15.09 8.23
CA GLY A 312 -6.74 -15.34 8.21
C GLY A 312 -6.10 -14.83 6.92
N ILE A 313 -6.55 -15.34 5.78
CA ILE A 313 -6.15 -14.95 4.42
C ILE A 313 -7.39 -14.69 3.58
N VAL A 314 -7.37 -13.61 2.79
CA VAL A 314 -8.44 -13.23 1.85
C VAL A 314 -7.88 -13.14 0.43
N ILE A 315 -8.58 -13.74 -0.53
CA ILE A 315 -8.20 -13.79 -1.94
C ILE A 315 -9.44 -13.51 -2.79
N ARG A 316 -9.47 -12.37 -3.50
CA ARG A 316 -10.64 -11.91 -4.27
C ARG A 316 -10.25 -11.30 -5.62
N ASP A 317 -11.27 -11.06 -6.44
CA ASP A 317 -11.21 -10.32 -7.70
C ASP A 317 -10.23 -10.93 -8.72
N ALA A 318 -10.38 -12.23 -8.97
CA ALA A 318 -9.54 -13.05 -9.85
C ALA A 318 -8.05 -13.11 -9.44
N ALA A 319 -7.73 -12.85 -8.18
CA ALA A 319 -6.37 -13.01 -7.67
C ALA A 319 -5.89 -14.48 -7.73
N ASN A 320 -4.58 -14.66 -7.96
CA ASN A 320 -3.95 -15.97 -8.09
C ASN A 320 -2.62 -16.04 -7.31
N PRO A 321 -2.64 -15.87 -5.97
CA PRO A 321 -1.45 -16.08 -5.15
C PRO A 321 -1.08 -17.57 -5.04
N SER A 322 0.19 -17.82 -4.72
CA SER A 322 0.69 -19.14 -4.33
C SER A 322 0.99 -19.16 -2.83
N LEU A 323 0.25 -19.98 -2.08
CA LEU A 323 0.41 -20.19 -0.65
C LEU A 323 1.12 -21.53 -0.41
N TYR A 324 2.25 -21.51 0.29
CA TYR A 324 3.04 -22.72 0.52
C TYR A 324 3.58 -22.79 1.96
N ASN A 325 3.38 -23.90 2.65
CA ASN A 325 3.89 -24.09 4.02
C ASN A 325 3.40 -22.99 4.98
N ILE A 326 2.07 -22.84 5.09
CA ILE A 326 1.42 -21.86 5.95
C ILE A 326 0.79 -22.57 7.16
N SER A 327 0.93 -21.99 8.36
CA SER A 327 0.16 -22.42 9.54
C SER A 327 -0.87 -21.36 9.91
N LEU A 328 -2.14 -21.73 10.03
CA LEU A 328 -3.21 -20.89 10.56
C LEU A 328 -3.79 -21.52 11.83
N GLU A 329 -3.81 -20.77 12.92
CA GLU A 329 -4.20 -21.25 14.26
C GLU A 329 -5.14 -20.27 14.97
N SER A 330 -6.19 -20.81 15.62
CA SER A 330 -7.08 -20.07 16.54
C SER A 330 -7.83 -18.89 15.89
N GLY A 331 -8.60 -19.18 14.84
CA GLY A 331 -9.39 -18.20 14.11
C GLY A 331 -10.82 -18.06 14.61
N LYS A 332 -11.36 -16.83 14.69
CA LYS A 332 -12.78 -16.62 15.00
C LYS A 332 -13.71 -16.73 13.78
N THR A 333 -13.24 -16.39 12.58
CA THR A 333 -14.05 -16.48 11.35
C THR A 333 -13.50 -17.57 10.42
N HIS A 334 -13.25 -17.27 9.15
CA HIS A 334 -12.71 -18.21 8.17
C HIS A 334 -11.17 -18.12 8.13
N ALA A 335 -10.47 -19.26 8.03
CA ALA A 335 -9.02 -19.24 7.96
C ALA A 335 -8.55 -18.72 6.59
N ILE A 336 -9.11 -19.26 5.51
CA ILE A 336 -8.85 -18.80 4.14
C ILE A 336 -10.20 -18.55 3.45
N MET A 337 -10.42 -17.34 2.94
CA MET A 337 -11.58 -16.97 2.13
C MET A 337 -11.14 -16.71 0.68
N ILE A 338 -11.78 -17.40 -0.27
CA ILE A 338 -11.45 -17.35 -1.69
C ILE A 338 -12.74 -17.04 -2.46
N SER A 339 -12.76 -15.93 -3.19
CA SER A 339 -13.96 -15.51 -3.93
C SER A 339 -13.66 -14.89 -5.29
N ASP A 340 -14.73 -14.66 -6.06
CA ASP A 340 -14.77 -13.84 -7.27
C ASP A 340 -13.78 -14.32 -8.33
N PHE A 341 -13.95 -15.58 -8.74
CA PHE A 341 -13.14 -16.25 -9.76
C PHE A 341 -11.64 -16.37 -9.42
N SER A 342 -11.25 -16.12 -8.17
CA SER A 342 -9.88 -16.31 -7.71
C SER A 342 -9.49 -17.78 -7.80
N SER A 343 -8.25 -18.03 -8.21
CA SER A 343 -7.75 -19.38 -8.51
C SER A 343 -6.38 -19.66 -7.87
N PRO A 344 -6.22 -19.47 -6.55
CA PRO A 344 -4.92 -19.62 -5.89
C PRO A 344 -4.44 -21.07 -5.85
N ARG A 345 -3.12 -21.23 -5.68
CA ARG A 345 -2.49 -22.52 -5.35
C ARG A 345 -2.20 -22.57 -3.85
N ILE A 346 -2.73 -23.56 -3.15
CA ILE A 346 -2.58 -23.74 -1.70
C ILE A 346 -1.94 -25.09 -1.44
N ALA A 347 -0.72 -25.09 -0.89
CA ALA A 347 0.03 -26.31 -0.69
C ALA A 347 0.72 -26.39 0.68
N LYS A 348 0.74 -27.60 1.27
CA LYS A 348 1.42 -27.86 2.56
C LYS A 348 0.96 -26.93 3.68
N THR A 349 -0.33 -26.60 3.69
CA THR A 349 -0.91 -25.67 4.66
C THR A 349 -1.62 -26.44 5.77
N THR A 350 -1.40 -26.01 7.01
CA THR A 350 -2.07 -26.55 8.19
C THR A 350 -3.03 -25.50 8.76
N ILE A 351 -4.29 -25.88 8.95
CA ILE A 351 -5.33 -25.04 9.57
C ILE A 351 -5.85 -25.77 10.80
N ASN A 352 -5.77 -25.12 11.96
CA ASN A 352 -6.22 -25.68 13.23
C ASN A 352 -7.12 -24.68 13.98
N ASN A 353 -8.18 -25.20 14.61
CA ASN A 353 -9.02 -24.45 15.56
C ASN A 353 -9.65 -23.17 14.95
N CYS A 354 -10.37 -23.33 13.83
CA CYS A 354 -11.12 -22.23 13.22
C CYS A 354 -12.59 -22.31 13.62
N LEU A 355 -13.11 -21.28 14.31
CA LEU A 355 -14.48 -21.30 14.85
C LEU A 355 -15.57 -21.25 13.76
N ASN A 356 -15.23 -20.84 12.53
CA ASN A 356 -16.11 -20.97 11.36
C ASN A 356 -15.53 -21.97 10.34
N THR A 357 -15.24 -21.56 9.11
CA THR A 357 -14.75 -22.46 8.05
C THR A 357 -13.21 -22.44 7.96
N GLY A 358 -12.58 -23.60 7.83
CA GLY A 358 -11.16 -23.68 7.49
C GLY A 358 -10.87 -23.00 6.15
N ILE A 359 -11.42 -23.52 5.05
CA ILE A 359 -11.32 -22.90 3.72
C ILE A 359 -12.73 -22.65 3.15
N CYS A 360 -13.07 -21.38 2.91
CA CYS A 360 -14.34 -20.97 2.30
C CYS A 360 -14.11 -20.55 0.84
N ILE A 361 -14.88 -21.11 -0.08
CA ILE A 361 -14.69 -21.00 -1.53
C ILE A 361 -16.02 -20.63 -2.18
N VAL A 362 -16.11 -19.40 -2.70
CA VAL A 362 -17.37 -18.81 -3.17
C VAL A 362 -17.19 -18.06 -4.50
N ASN A 363 -18.29 -17.72 -5.14
CA ASN A 363 -18.41 -16.82 -6.30
C ASN A 363 -17.52 -17.23 -7.48
N GLY A 364 -17.67 -18.50 -7.90
CA GLY A 364 -16.95 -19.04 -9.04
C GLY A 364 -15.44 -19.24 -8.83
N ALA A 365 -14.96 -19.20 -7.58
CA ALA A 365 -13.57 -19.46 -7.26
C ALA A 365 -13.17 -20.91 -7.58
N ASN A 366 -11.94 -21.08 -8.04
CA ASN A 366 -11.40 -22.37 -8.48
C ASN A 366 -9.95 -22.58 -8.00
N PRO A 367 -9.75 -22.78 -6.69
CA PRO A 367 -8.42 -23.00 -6.13
C PRO A 367 -7.92 -24.43 -6.35
N GLU A 368 -6.60 -24.57 -6.40
CA GLU A 368 -5.92 -25.86 -6.27
C GLU A 368 -5.41 -26.04 -4.83
N ILE A 369 -5.88 -27.07 -4.12
CA ILE A 369 -5.57 -27.34 -2.71
C ILE A 369 -4.89 -28.70 -2.61
N ASN A 370 -3.63 -28.72 -2.17
CA ASN A 370 -2.82 -29.93 -2.18
C ASN A 370 -2.00 -30.12 -0.89
N ASN A 371 -1.93 -31.35 -0.37
CA ASN A 371 -1.13 -31.67 0.83
C ASN A 371 -1.47 -30.79 2.04
N CYS A 372 -2.75 -30.44 2.23
CA CYS A 372 -3.18 -29.61 3.35
C CYS A 372 -3.78 -30.45 4.48
N ILE A 373 -3.64 -29.96 5.71
CA ILE A 373 -4.22 -30.57 6.92
C ILE A 373 -5.19 -29.56 7.53
N ILE A 374 -6.46 -29.94 7.67
CA ILE A 374 -7.50 -29.08 8.23
C ILE A 374 -8.14 -29.80 9.42
N ASN A 375 -7.98 -29.23 10.62
CA ASN A 375 -8.45 -29.83 11.86
C ASN A 375 -9.30 -28.87 12.67
N SER A 376 -10.25 -29.43 13.43
CA SER A 376 -10.95 -28.72 14.50
C SER A 376 -11.59 -27.41 14.02
N CYS A 377 -12.21 -27.43 12.84
CA CYS A 377 -12.97 -26.31 12.28
C CYS A 377 -14.46 -26.63 12.31
N LYS A 378 -15.34 -25.63 12.50
CA LYS A 378 -16.80 -25.86 12.45
C LYS A 378 -17.23 -26.45 11.10
N LYS A 379 -16.68 -25.92 10.03
CA LYS A 379 -16.67 -26.52 8.68
C LYS A 379 -15.22 -26.63 8.26
N ALA A 380 -14.77 -27.78 7.80
CA ALA A 380 -13.39 -27.90 7.32
C ALA A 380 -13.23 -27.14 6.00
N ILE A 381 -14.13 -27.40 5.05
CA ILE A 381 -14.19 -26.71 3.75
C ILE A 381 -15.65 -26.39 3.43
N GLU A 382 -15.89 -25.23 2.83
CA GLU A 382 -17.20 -24.81 2.35
C GLU A 382 -17.11 -24.32 0.91
N ILE A 383 -17.96 -24.86 0.03
CA ILE A 383 -17.96 -24.62 -1.42
C ILE A 383 -19.35 -24.18 -1.84
N MET A 384 -19.47 -22.98 -2.40
CA MET A 384 -20.75 -22.48 -2.88
C MET A 384 -20.64 -21.57 -4.10
N THR A 385 -21.80 -21.22 -4.66
CA THR A 385 -21.97 -20.24 -5.73
C THR A 385 -21.07 -20.52 -6.93
N THR A 386 -21.25 -21.71 -7.53
CA THR A 386 -20.54 -22.19 -8.75
C THR A 386 -19.03 -22.36 -8.62
N SER A 387 -18.51 -22.37 -7.39
CA SER A 387 -17.09 -22.66 -7.13
C SER A 387 -16.77 -24.13 -7.35
N SER A 388 -15.58 -24.44 -7.84
CA SER A 388 -15.20 -25.77 -8.32
C SER A 388 -13.74 -26.16 -7.99
N PRO A 389 -13.34 -26.24 -6.71
CA PRO A 389 -11.95 -26.50 -6.35
C PRO A 389 -11.44 -27.88 -6.75
N LEU A 390 -10.13 -27.96 -6.97
CA LEU A 390 -9.37 -29.22 -7.02
C LEU A 390 -8.69 -29.47 -5.67
N ILE A 391 -9.04 -30.56 -5.00
CA ILE A 391 -8.53 -30.94 -3.67
C ILE A 391 -7.82 -32.30 -3.74
N GLN A 392 -6.54 -32.36 -3.37
CA GLN A 392 -5.72 -33.55 -3.51
C GLN A 392 -4.80 -33.76 -2.30
N ASN A 393 -4.62 -35.01 -1.88
CA ASN A 393 -3.69 -35.42 -0.85
C ASN A 393 -3.88 -34.68 0.50
N CYS A 394 -5.12 -34.27 0.80
CA CYS A 394 -5.44 -33.53 2.02
C CYS A 394 -5.97 -34.45 3.11
N ILE A 395 -5.65 -34.11 4.37
CA ILE A 395 -6.24 -34.71 5.58
C ILE A 395 -7.26 -33.72 6.12
N ILE A 396 -8.54 -34.07 6.06
CA ILE A 396 -9.65 -33.18 6.39
C ILE A 396 -10.42 -33.79 7.57
N ASN A 397 -10.10 -33.31 8.77
CA ASN A 397 -10.76 -33.70 10.02
C ASN A 397 -11.91 -32.74 10.32
N GLY A 398 -13.01 -32.90 9.57
CA GLY A 398 -14.24 -32.14 9.69
C GLY A 398 -15.12 -32.27 8.46
N ASP A 399 -16.23 -31.53 8.41
CA ASP A 399 -17.18 -31.59 7.31
C ASP A 399 -16.76 -30.72 6.12
N ILE A 400 -16.92 -31.25 4.90
CA ILE A 400 -16.93 -30.49 3.65
C ILE A 400 -18.37 -30.18 3.28
N LEU A 401 -18.77 -28.91 3.26
CA LEU A 401 -20.11 -28.47 2.88
C LEU A 401 -20.15 -27.95 1.45
N ILE A 402 -21.07 -28.49 0.64
CA ILE A 402 -21.28 -28.06 -0.76
C ILE A 402 -22.75 -27.66 -0.95
N HIS A 403 -23.00 -26.47 -1.49
CA HIS A 403 -24.36 -25.96 -1.72
C HIS A 403 -24.39 -24.80 -2.73
N HIS A 404 -25.59 -24.33 -3.12
CA HIS A 404 -25.77 -23.24 -4.10
C HIS A 404 -24.98 -23.46 -5.38
N ARG A 405 -25.12 -24.65 -5.98
CA ARG A 405 -24.39 -25.07 -7.20
C ARG A 405 -22.87 -25.09 -7.08
N GLY A 406 -22.31 -25.21 -5.87
CA GLY A 406 -20.90 -25.56 -5.70
C GLY A 406 -20.64 -26.96 -6.26
N GLU A 407 -19.44 -27.17 -6.81
CA GLU A 407 -19.02 -28.46 -7.37
C GLU A 407 -17.69 -28.90 -6.77
N LEU A 408 -17.48 -30.21 -6.67
CA LEU A 408 -16.20 -30.77 -6.28
C LEU A 408 -15.67 -31.64 -7.42
N LEU A 409 -14.53 -31.25 -7.99
CA LEU A 409 -13.89 -32.00 -9.07
C LEU A 409 -13.39 -33.38 -8.57
N PRO A 410 -13.03 -34.33 -9.44
CA PRO A 410 -12.47 -35.61 -9.02
C PRO A 410 -11.25 -35.41 -8.10
N THR A 411 -11.37 -35.82 -6.84
CA THR A 411 -10.45 -35.44 -5.75
C THR A 411 -9.98 -36.67 -4.97
N LYS A 412 -8.79 -36.59 -4.36
CA LYS A 412 -8.24 -37.61 -3.44
C LYS A 412 -8.05 -36.98 -2.06
N PHE A 413 -8.89 -37.31 -1.10
CA PHE A 413 -8.78 -36.82 0.29
C PHE A 413 -9.39 -37.81 1.27
N ILE A 414 -9.14 -37.61 2.57
CA ILE A 414 -9.78 -38.32 3.67
C ILE A 414 -10.63 -37.31 4.45
N GLY A 415 -11.97 -37.46 4.46
CA GLY A 415 -12.88 -36.56 5.17
C GLY A 415 -14.37 -36.89 4.96
N ASN A 416 -15.23 -36.29 5.78
CA ASN A 416 -16.69 -36.43 5.66
C ASN A 416 -17.26 -35.30 4.78
N VAL A 417 -18.13 -35.65 3.83
CA VAL A 417 -18.79 -34.68 2.93
C VAL A 417 -20.26 -34.51 3.33
N LYS A 418 -20.80 -33.30 3.23
CA LYS A 418 -22.22 -32.92 3.43
C LYS A 418 -22.67 -31.99 2.29
N ASN A 419 -23.88 -32.17 1.74
CA ASN A 419 -24.46 -31.46 0.59
C ASN A 419 -25.94 -31.19 0.92
N SER A 420 -26.41 -29.97 0.65
CA SER A 420 -27.76 -29.52 0.99
C SER A 420 -28.79 -29.66 -0.16
N GLU A 421 -28.38 -30.07 -1.37
CA GLU A 421 -29.31 -30.23 -2.51
C GLU A 421 -29.67 -31.73 -2.69
N ASN A 422 -30.67 -32.20 -1.90
CA ASN A 422 -31.39 -33.49 -2.00
C ASN A 422 -30.61 -34.83 -1.90
N SER A 423 -30.76 -35.46 -0.73
CA SER A 423 -30.70 -36.91 -0.40
C SER A 423 -29.34 -37.67 -0.30
N SER A 424 -29.10 -38.19 0.91
CA SER A 424 -28.21 -39.31 1.33
C SER A 424 -26.69 -39.23 1.08
N PHE A 425 -25.92 -39.17 2.18
CA PHE A 425 -24.47 -39.37 2.15
C PHE A 425 -24.09 -40.84 2.35
N LYS A 426 -23.17 -41.28 1.50
CA LYS A 426 -22.27 -42.40 1.76
C LYS A 426 -20.90 -41.78 2.08
N SER A 427 -20.23 -42.23 3.12
CA SER A 427 -18.81 -41.92 3.35
C SER A 427 -18.00 -42.30 2.10
N LEU A 428 -17.41 -41.33 1.40
CA LEU A 428 -16.48 -41.59 0.32
C LEU A 428 -15.08 -41.77 0.91
N ILE A 429 -14.78 -42.97 1.39
CA ILE A 429 -13.40 -43.38 1.67
C ILE A 429 -12.82 -43.89 0.35
N TYR A 430 -11.90 -43.14 -0.26
CA TYR A 430 -11.11 -43.64 -1.38
C TYR A 430 -9.82 -44.29 -0.84
N GLN A 431 -9.88 -45.59 -0.57
CA GLN A 431 -8.71 -46.44 -0.38
C GLN A 431 -8.70 -47.51 -1.48
N ASP A 432 -7.56 -47.65 -2.17
CA ASP A 432 -7.28 -48.74 -3.11
C ASP A 432 -8.36 -49.00 -4.19
N GLY A 433 -9.03 -47.94 -4.66
CA GLY A 433 -9.86 -48.01 -5.87
C GLY A 433 -11.25 -48.62 -5.73
N MET A 434 -11.81 -48.80 -4.52
CA MET A 434 -13.21 -49.24 -4.34
C MET A 434 -13.96 -48.44 -3.26
N PHE A 435 -15.29 -48.30 -3.43
CA PHE A 435 -16.21 -47.60 -2.52
C PHE A 435 -16.92 -48.56 -1.54
N SER A 436 -17.10 -48.17 -0.27
CA SER A 436 -17.92 -48.92 0.71
C SER A 436 -18.70 -48.01 1.68
N ILE A 437 -19.88 -48.48 2.16
CA ILE A 437 -20.98 -47.70 2.80
C ILE A 437 -21.27 -48.23 4.22
N GLY A 438 -21.60 -47.36 5.19
CA GLY A 438 -22.10 -47.70 6.54
C GLY A 438 -23.50 -47.12 6.85
N GLU A 439 -24.20 -47.70 7.84
CA GLU A 439 -25.68 -47.66 8.10
C GLU A 439 -26.30 -46.36 8.67
N GLU A 440 -27.64 -46.27 8.52
CA GLU A 440 -28.52 -45.08 8.54
C GLU A 440 -29.01 -44.59 9.93
N ALA A 441 -29.26 -43.27 10.06
CA ALA A 441 -30.12 -42.67 11.10
C ALA A 441 -30.85 -41.40 10.61
N LYS A 442 -32.04 -41.11 11.18
CA LYS A 442 -33.09 -40.18 10.70
C LYS A 442 -32.84 -38.68 10.93
N MET A 443 -33.49 -37.87 10.08
CA MET A 443 -33.44 -36.40 9.94
C MET A 443 -33.87 -35.59 11.19
N PRO A 444 -33.29 -34.40 11.44
CA PRO A 444 -33.96 -33.30 12.14
C PRO A 444 -34.77 -32.43 11.16
N GLN A 445 -35.90 -31.92 11.65
CA GLN A 445 -36.79 -30.98 10.96
C GLN A 445 -36.52 -29.57 11.46
N GLU A 446 -35.79 -28.74 10.69
CA GLU A 446 -35.83 -27.27 10.82
C GLU A 446 -35.07 -26.65 9.62
N GLU A 447 -35.62 -25.60 9.02
CA GLU A 447 -35.02 -24.82 7.94
C GLU A 447 -33.89 -23.91 8.48
N PRO A 448 -32.71 -23.79 7.83
CA PRO A 448 -31.67 -22.90 8.31
C PRO A 448 -31.85 -21.46 7.78
N ASP A 449 -31.69 -20.49 8.70
CA ASP A 449 -31.75 -19.05 8.46
C ASP A 449 -30.73 -18.55 7.42
N PHE A 450 -31.14 -17.59 6.58
CA PHE A 450 -30.27 -16.79 5.71
C PHE A 450 -29.26 -16.01 6.57
N VAL A 451 -27.97 -16.32 6.45
CA VAL A 451 -26.91 -15.52 7.08
C VAL A 451 -26.51 -14.41 6.13
N GLU A 452 -26.89 -13.17 6.44
CA GLU A 452 -26.28 -11.98 5.83
C GLU A 452 -24.76 -12.01 6.05
N ILE A 453 -24.00 -11.98 4.96
CA ILE A 453 -22.54 -11.76 5.03
C ILE A 453 -22.36 -10.31 5.47
N PRO A 454 -21.72 -10.02 6.62
CA PRO A 454 -21.52 -8.64 7.06
C PRO A 454 -20.72 -7.89 5.98
N GLU A 455 -21.17 -6.69 5.61
CA GLU A 455 -20.32 -5.74 4.89
C GLU A 455 -19.05 -5.55 5.71
N MET A 456 -17.90 -5.93 5.14
CA MET A 456 -16.61 -5.55 5.72
C MET A 456 -16.54 -4.03 5.65
N ASP A 457 -16.60 -3.39 6.81
CA ASP A 457 -16.35 -1.97 6.93
C ASP A 457 -14.85 -1.72 6.64
N ILE A 458 -14.54 -1.52 5.36
CA ILE A 458 -13.31 -0.86 4.90
C ILE A 458 -13.44 0.67 5.15
N GLY A 459 -14.52 1.11 5.83
CA GLY A 459 -14.84 2.48 6.21
C GLY A 459 -13.84 3.04 7.21
N ASN A 460 -12.78 3.59 6.66
CA ASN A 460 -12.46 5.00 6.68
C ASN A 460 -11.16 5.16 5.90
N LEU A 461 -11.25 4.95 4.59
CA LEU A 461 -10.38 5.67 3.67
C LEU A 461 -10.79 7.13 3.76
N ASP A 462 -10.22 7.83 4.74
CA ASP A 462 -10.26 9.28 4.75
C ASP A 462 -9.38 9.77 3.59
N LEU A 463 -10.01 9.85 2.43
CA LEU A 463 -9.54 10.47 1.22
C LEU A 463 -10.04 11.92 1.14
N SER A 464 -10.25 12.60 2.27
CA SER A 464 -10.63 14.02 2.29
C SER A 464 -9.48 14.94 1.87
N CYS A 465 -9.09 14.80 0.61
CA CYS A 465 -8.96 15.94 -0.27
C CYS A 465 -10.37 16.20 -0.81
N GLU A 466 -11.18 16.98 -0.06
CA GLU A 466 -12.36 17.62 -0.65
C GLU A 466 -11.89 18.65 -1.68
N SER A 467 -11.53 18.18 -2.88
CA SER A 467 -11.69 18.97 -4.08
C SER A 467 -13.03 18.58 -4.67
N LYS A 468 -14.04 19.44 -4.48
CA LYS A 468 -15.24 19.44 -5.33
C LYS A 468 -14.81 19.73 -6.78
N SER A 469 -14.41 18.68 -7.49
CA SER A 469 -14.35 18.67 -8.95
C SER A 469 -14.64 17.26 -9.44
N GLU A 470 -15.71 17.13 -10.21
CA GLU A 470 -15.97 15.95 -11.04
C GLU A 470 -14.86 15.84 -12.08
N HIS A 471 -13.69 15.33 -11.70
CA HIS A 471 -12.62 15.09 -12.66
C HIS A 471 -12.94 13.83 -13.45
N LYS A 472 -13.61 14.02 -14.60
CA LYS A 472 -13.73 12.98 -15.61
C LYS A 472 -12.33 12.60 -16.13
N GLN A 473 -12.13 11.29 -16.29
CA GLN A 473 -10.85 10.74 -16.75
C GLN A 473 -10.52 11.25 -18.17
N MET A 474 -9.28 11.67 -18.42
CA MET A 474 -8.84 12.10 -19.75
C MET A 474 -8.67 10.90 -20.70
N CYS A 475 -8.96 11.10 -21.98
CA CYS A 475 -8.78 10.13 -23.04
C CYS A 475 -7.31 9.65 -23.10
N MET A 476 -7.11 8.34 -23.02
CA MET A 476 -5.79 7.70 -23.00
C MET A 476 -5.07 7.68 -24.35
N ILE A 477 -5.73 8.16 -25.42
CA ILE A 477 -5.15 8.22 -26.77
C ILE A 477 -4.65 9.64 -27.06
N CYS A 478 -5.49 10.65 -26.88
CA CYS A 478 -5.10 12.03 -27.17
C CYS A 478 -4.60 12.80 -25.97
N HIS A 479 -4.95 12.40 -24.74
CA HIS A 479 -4.73 13.14 -23.50
C HIS A 479 -5.23 14.60 -23.53
N LYS A 480 -6.17 14.92 -24.43
CA LYS A 480 -6.69 16.27 -24.70
C LYS A 480 -8.17 16.45 -24.37
N GLU A 481 -8.95 15.38 -24.44
CA GLU A 481 -10.40 15.39 -24.23
C GLU A 481 -10.79 14.39 -23.16
N GLU A 482 -11.97 14.56 -22.57
CA GLU A 482 -12.53 13.62 -21.58
C GLU A 482 -12.87 12.27 -22.23
N ALA A 483 -12.70 11.19 -21.49
CA ALA A 483 -13.09 9.86 -21.90
C ALA A 483 -14.59 9.66 -21.65
N GLU A 484 -15.30 9.25 -22.70
CA GLU A 484 -16.77 9.09 -22.68
C GLU A 484 -17.21 7.70 -23.18
N LEU A 485 -16.27 6.92 -23.72
CA LEU A 485 -16.51 5.60 -24.29
C LEU A 485 -15.98 4.50 -23.39
N ALA A 486 -16.85 3.55 -23.04
CA ALA A 486 -16.51 2.33 -22.33
C ALA A 486 -16.02 1.24 -23.29
N CYS A 487 -14.97 0.53 -22.87
CA CYS A 487 -14.42 -0.63 -23.58
C CYS A 487 -15.19 -1.90 -23.26
N VAL A 488 -15.85 -2.54 -24.23
CA VAL A 488 -16.56 -3.82 -24.04
C VAL A 488 -15.58 -5.00 -24.20
N PRO A 489 -15.55 -5.99 -23.28
CA PRO A 489 -16.48 -6.19 -22.15
C PRO A 489 -15.95 -5.68 -20.79
N CYS A 490 -14.79 -5.04 -20.71
CA CYS A 490 -14.20 -4.68 -19.41
C CYS A 490 -14.87 -3.51 -18.69
N GLY A 491 -15.55 -2.61 -19.40
CA GLY A 491 -16.25 -1.45 -18.85
C GLY A 491 -15.40 -0.21 -18.57
N HIS A 492 -14.08 -0.24 -18.77
CA HIS A 492 -13.24 0.94 -18.54
C HIS A 492 -13.55 2.06 -19.54
N ILE A 493 -13.72 3.28 -19.03
CA ILE A 493 -14.02 4.51 -19.80
C ILE A 493 -12.71 5.23 -20.08
N LEU A 494 -12.18 5.10 -21.30
CA LEU A 494 -10.79 5.52 -21.59
C LEU A 494 -10.60 6.31 -22.88
N ILE A 495 -11.63 6.41 -23.72
CA ILE A 495 -11.50 6.92 -25.08
C ILE A 495 -12.56 8.01 -25.31
N CYS A 496 -12.16 9.14 -25.88
CA CYS A 496 -13.08 10.19 -26.32
C CYS A 496 -13.70 9.84 -27.68
N HIS A 497 -14.80 10.52 -28.03
CA HIS A 497 -15.44 10.33 -29.34
C HIS A 497 -14.50 10.56 -30.53
N ASN A 498 -13.61 11.55 -30.45
CA ASN A 498 -12.70 11.88 -31.55
C ASN A 498 -11.60 10.83 -31.79
N CYS A 499 -11.26 10.06 -30.76
CA CYS A 499 -10.26 8.99 -30.87
C CYS A 499 -10.86 7.62 -31.20
N LYS A 500 -12.20 7.49 -31.23
CA LYS A 500 -12.92 6.24 -31.48
C LYS A 500 -12.51 5.59 -32.79
N ASP A 501 -12.60 6.32 -33.90
CA ASP A 501 -12.33 5.79 -35.23
C ASP A 501 -10.87 5.35 -35.39
N SER A 502 -9.94 6.12 -34.81
CA SER A 502 -8.51 5.79 -34.80
C SER A 502 -8.26 4.48 -34.05
N PHE A 503 -8.88 4.31 -32.88
CA PHE A 503 -8.79 3.08 -32.10
C PHE A 503 -9.42 1.88 -32.82
N GLU A 504 -10.61 2.05 -33.40
CA GLU A 504 -11.30 0.98 -34.12
C GLU A 504 -10.58 0.58 -35.43
N LYS A 505 -9.76 1.46 -36.02
CA LYS A 505 -8.94 1.18 -37.20
C LYS A 505 -7.55 0.62 -36.88
N SER A 506 -7.13 0.59 -35.61
CA SER A 506 -5.85 0.01 -35.20
C SER A 506 -5.78 -1.50 -35.47
N GLU A 507 -4.56 -2.03 -35.61
CA GLU A 507 -4.31 -3.46 -35.83
C GLU A 507 -4.98 -4.31 -34.74
N ARG A 508 -5.57 -5.46 -35.10
CA ARG A 508 -6.33 -6.32 -34.17
C ARG A 508 -5.54 -6.70 -32.91
N GLU A 509 -4.22 -6.88 -33.03
CA GLU A 509 -3.32 -7.20 -31.90
C GLU A 509 -3.15 -6.05 -30.90
N LYS A 510 -3.50 -4.81 -31.28
CA LYS A 510 -3.42 -3.60 -30.44
C LYS A 510 -4.77 -3.18 -29.85
N LYS A 511 -5.87 -3.86 -30.19
CA LYS A 511 -7.23 -3.57 -29.67
C LYS A 511 -7.43 -4.17 -28.29
N VAL A 512 -6.61 -3.76 -27.33
CA VAL A 512 -6.74 -4.13 -25.93
C VAL A 512 -7.00 -2.90 -25.08
N CYS A 513 -7.74 -3.08 -23.99
CA CYS A 513 -8.00 -2.02 -23.04
C CYS A 513 -6.67 -1.61 -22.40
N PRO A 514 -6.26 -0.32 -22.44
CA PRO A 514 -5.00 0.13 -21.87
C PRO A 514 -4.85 -0.14 -20.37
N ILE A 515 -5.95 -0.29 -19.63
CA ILE A 515 -5.93 -0.56 -18.18
C ILE A 515 -5.83 -2.05 -17.88
N CYS A 516 -6.70 -2.87 -18.46
CA CYS A 516 -6.84 -4.28 -18.07
C CYS A 516 -6.36 -5.27 -19.12
N SER A 517 -5.87 -4.79 -20.27
CA SER A 517 -5.40 -5.59 -21.40
C SER A 517 -6.44 -6.54 -22.00
N THR A 518 -7.71 -6.45 -21.58
CA THR A 518 -8.81 -7.23 -22.17
C THR A 518 -9.02 -6.79 -23.62
N PRO A 519 -9.16 -7.73 -24.57
CA PRO A 519 -9.51 -7.40 -25.95
C PRO A 519 -10.79 -6.56 -26.02
N VAL A 520 -10.70 -5.38 -26.65
CA VAL A 520 -11.83 -4.47 -26.83
C VAL A 520 -12.59 -4.92 -28.06
N LEU A 521 -13.77 -5.49 -27.83
CA LEU A 521 -14.65 -5.95 -28.90
C LEU A 521 -15.38 -4.77 -29.56
N LYS A 522 -15.74 -3.76 -28.76
CA LYS A 522 -16.45 -2.57 -29.20
C LYS A 522 -16.31 -1.44 -28.18
N LEU A 523 -16.41 -0.20 -28.66
CA LEU A 523 -16.59 1.00 -27.83
C LEU A 523 -18.05 1.41 -27.78
N VAL A 524 -18.54 1.70 -26.58
CA VAL A 524 -19.95 2.03 -26.34
C VAL A 524 -20.05 3.30 -25.50
N ASN A 525 -21.07 4.11 -25.79
CA ASN A 525 -21.34 5.32 -25.03
C ASN A 525 -21.79 4.95 -23.63
N VAL A 526 -21.42 5.76 -22.64
CA VAL A 526 -21.89 5.59 -21.27
C VAL A 526 -23.06 6.54 -21.03
N PHE A 527 -24.18 5.98 -20.57
CA PHE A 527 -25.37 6.74 -20.17
C PHE A 527 -25.43 6.70 -18.65
N GLN A 528 -25.05 7.79 -18.00
CA GLN A 528 -24.84 7.82 -16.55
C GLN A 528 -25.91 8.64 -15.85
N GLU A 529 -26.53 8.06 -14.83
CA GLU A 529 -27.42 8.74 -13.89
C GLU A 529 -26.74 8.85 -12.51
N GLN A 530 -27.21 9.77 -11.66
CA GLN A 530 -26.66 9.90 -10.29
C GLN A 530 -27.28 8.87 -9.33
N GLU A 531 -28.58 8.60 -9.48
CA GLU A 531 -29.35 7.70 -8.63
C GLU A 531 -29.80 6.46 -9.40
N CYS A 532 -29.93 5.35 -8.69
CA CYS A 532 -30.38 4.09 -9.26
C CYS A 532 -31.82 4.20 -9.76
N GLN A 533 -32.03 3.99 -11.06
CA GLN A 533 -33.34 4.08 -11.71
C GLN A 533 -34.32 2.94 -11.36
N ILE A 534 -33.90 1.99 -10.52
CA ILE A 534 -34.75 0.87 -10.07
C ILE A 534 -35.24 1.10 -8.64
N CYS A 535 -34.33 1.35 -7.70
CA CYS A 535 -34.72 1.56 -6.30
C CYS A 535 -34.88 3.03 -5.92
N CYS A 536 -34.29 3.97 -6.68
CA CYS A 536 -34.24 5.40 -6.36
C CYS A 536 -33.61 5.75 -4.99
N ASP A 537 -33.10 4.75 -4.26
CA ASP A 537 -32.55 4.93 -2.90
C ASP A 537 -31.02 4.92 -2.87
N SER A 538 -30.39 4.25 -3.84
CA SER A 538 -28.93 4.05 -3.87
C SER A 538 -28.32 4.77 -5.05
N LYS A 539 -27.05 5.19 -4.92
CA LYS A 539 -26.28 5.75 -6.03
C LYS A 539 -26.21 4.75 -7.19
N ALA A 540 -26.29 5.25 -8.43
CA ALA A 540 -25.97 4.44 -9.59
C ALA A 540 -24.45 4.19 -9.62
N ASP A 541 -24.06 2.94 -9.42
CA ASP A 541 -22.66 2.48 -9.35
C ASP A 541 -22.37 1.33 -10.31
N THR A 542 -23.34 0.89 -11.13
CA THR A 542 -23.18 -0.29 -11.99
C THR A 542 -23.58 -0.02 -13.43
N MET A 543 -22.69 -0.38 -14.36
CA MET A 543 -22.90 -0.30 -15.80
C MET A 543 -23.26 -1.67 -16.40
N ILE A 544 -24.25 -1.67 -17.29
CA ILE A 544 -24.65 -2.84 -18.08
C ILE A 544 -23.99 -2.77 -19.46
N LEU A 545 -23.29 -3.83 -19.85
CA LEU A 545 -22.66 -3.96 -21.17
C LEU A 545 -23.40 -5.00 -22.03
N PRO A 546 -23.50 -4.77 -23.35
CA PRO A 546 -22.78 -3.76 -24.14
C PRO A 546 -23.57 -2.46 -24.35
N CYS A 547 -24.70 -2.24 -23.68
CA CYS A 547 -25.51 -1.04 -23.94
C CYS A 547 -24.96 0.23 -23.30
N GLY A 548 -24.12 0.12 -22.27
CA GLY A 548 -23.47 1.26 -21.60
C GLY A 548 -24.36 2.01 -20.61
N HIS A 549 -25.55 1.49 -20.27
CA HIS A 549 -26.41 2.11 -19.26
C HIS A 549 -25.81 1.92 -17.87
N PHE A 550 -25.41 3.03 -17.27
CA PHE A 550 -24.78 3.18 -15.97
C PHE A 550 -25.74 3.92 -15.03
N GLU A 551 -26.87 3.26 -14.76
CA GLU A 551 -28.06 3.89 -14.17
C GLU A 551 -28.59 3.13 -12.95
N TYR A 552 -27.86 2.11 -12.48
CA TYR A 552 -28.35 1.22 -11.44
C TYR A 552 -27.33 1.02 -10.33
N CYS A 553 -27.80 0.79 -9.11
CA CYS A 553 -26.94 0.25 -8.06
C CYS A 553 -26.67 -1.25 -8.33
N TYR A 554 -25.57 -1.74 -7.79
CA TYR A 554 -25.11 -3.12 -7.99
C TYR A 554 -26.17 -4.16 -7.65
N LYS A 555 -26.82 -4.01 -6.49
CA LYS A 555 -27.87 -4.92 -6.02
C LYS A 555 -29.02 -5.02 -7.03
N CYS A 556 -29.49 -3.88 -7.56
CA CYS A 556 -30.59 -3.84 -8.52
C CYS A 556 -30.17 -4.36 -9.90
N ALA A 557 -28.97 -4.03 -10.37
CA ALA A 557 -28.45 -4.48 -11.65
C ALA A 557 -28.29 -6.01 -11.70
N VAL A 558 -27.70 -6.61 -10.66
CA VAL A 558 -27.53 -8.07 -10.53
C VAL A 558 -28.90 -8.75 -10.58
N ARG A 559 -29.83 -8.32 -9.71
CA ARG A 559 -31.17 -8.90 -9.63
C ARG A 559 -31.91 -8.83 -10.97
N ALA A 560 -31.87 -7.69 -11.64
CA ALA A 560 -32.53 -7.52 -12.94
C ALA A 560 -31.92 -8.41 -14.04
N CYS A 561 -30.59 -8.56 -14.03
CA CYS A 561 -29.87 -9.37 -15.01
C CYS A 561 -30.02 -10.88 -14.77
N GLU A 562 -30.15 -11.32 -13.52
CA GLU A 562 -30.39 -12.73 -13.17
C GLU A 562 -31.75 -13.23 -13.65
N VAL A 563 -32.78 -12.39 -13.55
CA VAL A 563 -34.16 -12.76 -13.94
C VAL A 563 -34.34 -12.74 -15.46
N SER A 564 -33.82 -11.72 -16.14
CA SER A 564 -34.25 -11.40 -17.50
C SER A 564 -33.13 -11.40 -18.54
N LYS A 565 -31.86 -11.30 -18.12
CA LYS A 565 -30.68 -11.10 -18.99
C LYS A 565 -30.85 -9.97 -20.02
N ILE A 566 -31.74 -9.02 -19.76
CA ILE A 566 -31.97 -7.82 -20.58
C ILE A 566 -31.76 -6.56 -19.72
N CYS A 567 -31.24 -5.52 -20.35
CA CYS A 567 -31.04 -4.22 -19.71
C CYS A 567 -32.43 -3.61 -19.38
N PRO A 568 -32.69 -3.17 -18.14
CA PRO A 568 -33.98 -2.59 -17.77
C PRO A 568 -34.36 -1.35 -18.58
N THR A 569 -33.39 -0.53 -18.97
CA THR A 569 -33.62 0.73 -19.71
C THR A 569 -33.86 0.47 -21.20
N CYS A 570 -32.90 -0.15 -21.89
CA CYS A 570 -33.02 -0.32 -23.35
C CYS A 570 -33.56 -1.68 -23.82
N ARG A 571 -33.80 -2.62 -22.90
CA ARG A 571 -34.22 -4.00 -23.18
C ARG A 571 -33.25 -4.82 -24.06
N GLY A 572 -32.05 -4.30 -24.31
CA GLY A 572 -31.00 -4.99 -25.02
C GLY A 572 -30.43 -6.15 -24.21
N ARG A 573 -29.92 -7.18 -24.89
CA ARG A 573 -29.30 -8.35 -24.24
C ARG A 573 -28.06 -7.95 -23.44
N VAL A 574 -28.00 -8.40 -22.18
CA VAL A 574 -26.84 -8.20 -21.30
C VAL A 574 -25.78 -9.25 -21.58
N ILE A 575 -24.54 -8.80 -21.78
CA ILE A 575 -23.35 -9.66 -21.90
C ILE A 575 -22.60 -9.69 -20.57
N SER A 576 -22.50 -8.55 -19.90
CA SER A 576 -21.85 -8.45 -18.58
C SER A 576 -22.32 -7.22 -17.83
N ILE A 577 -22.20 -7.26 -16.51
CA ILE A 577 -22.39 -6.11 -15.62
C ILE A 577 -21.04 -5.72 -15.01
N ARG A 578 -20.83 -4.42 -14.78
CA ARG A 578 -19.60 -3.86 -14.23
C ARG A 578 -19.93 -2.90 -13.10
N HIS A 579 -19.56 -3.30 -11.90
CA HIS A 579 -19.61 -2.42 -10.75
C HIS A 579 -18.45 -1.42 -10.85
N MET A 580 -18.78 -0.15 -10.85
CA MET A 580 -17.88 0.99 -10.95
C MET A 580 -17.66 1.54 -9.54
N PHE A 581 -16.49 1.28 -8.99
CA PHE A 581 -16.08 1.92 -7.74
C PHE A 581 -15.78 3.39 -8.02
N PRO A 582 -16.17 4.31 -7.13
CA PRO A 582 -15.81 5.72 -7.27
C PRO A 582 -14.30 5.85 -7.45
N THR A 583 -13.89 6.62 -8.46
CA THR A 583 -12.51 7.04 -8.60
C THR A 583 -12.15 7.89 -7.40
N VAL A 584 -11.23 7.36 -6.60
CA VAL A 584 -10.63 8.00 -5.44
C VAL A 584 -9.74 9.17 -5.84
#